data_AF-A0AAD9M6S3-F1
#
_entry.id   AF-A0AAD9M6S3-F1
#
_cell.length_a   1.000
_cell.length_b   1.000
_cell.length_c   1.000
_cell.angle_alpha   90.00
_cell.angle_beta   90.00
_cell.angle_gamma   90.00
#
_symmetry.space_group_name_H-M   'P 1'
#
loop_
_entity.id
_entity.type
_entity.pdbx_description
1 polymer ?
#
loop_
_entity_poly.entity_id
_entity_poly.type
_entity_poly.pdbx_seq_one_letter_code
_entity_poly.pdbx_strand_id
1 'polypeptide(L)'
;MSASRSNVFREAHDEFLNALRPKDRDRLAHCNSEDELVSFMKELDCVAAKGRSRRSNKALAFVQRLYARLQPYFDALNVIVGTEPCAALSYGAFRIVLQLAAGMPVFFDKVIAILERLMDSFPQYDAINPLFNGEPPPCLRRHLELVYKDLFQILLTLGRVLRGSNGQARSAGVQIISTLWDPFESKIGGVISHMNEHRQFIKDELQIIRLEQSQQAEKAVEREREFAEKERLAQDASRKQIEELSRNTEGVAWTLQEERRRMCVIEQPSCQDHNT
;
A
#
# COMPACT_ATOMS: atom_id res chain seq x y z
N MET A 1 -9.90 -21.69 14.81
CA MET A 1 -10.16 -20.53 15.69
C MET A 1 -10.39 -19.29 14.81
N SER A 2 -11.58 -19.13 14.23
CA SER A 2 -11.83 -18.25 13.06
C SER A 2 -12.98 -17.24 13.23
N ALA A 3 -13.36 -16.87 14.46
CA ALA A 3 -14.55 -16.06 14.73
C ALA A 3 -14.30 -14.55 15.02
N SER A 4 -13.04 -14.09 15.03
CA SER A 4 -12.72 -12.67 15.29
C SER A 4 -12.42 -11.85 14.03
N ARG A 5 -12.86 -12.31 12.84
CA ARG A 5 -12.73 -11.54 11.60
C ARG A 5 -13.71 -10.35 11.64
N SER A 6 -13.19 -9.28 12.22
CA SER A 6 -13.56 -7.87 12.19
C SER A 6 -15.03 -7.47 12.40
N ASN A 7 -15.41 -7.42 13.68
CA ASN A 7 -16.63 -6.75 14.15
C ASN A 7 -16.54 -5.22 14.00
N VAL A 8 -15.34 -4.65 13.88
CA VAL A 8 -15.09 -3.19 13.91
C VAL A 8 -15.72 -2.47 12.72
N PHE A 9 -15.58 -3.01 11.50
CA PHE A 9 -16.15 -2.39 10.30
C PHE A 9 -17.67 -2.36 10.36
N ARG A 10 -18.28 -3.51 10.71
CA ARG A 10 -19.72 -3.62 10.92
C ARG A 10 -20.21 -2.72 12.05
N GLU A 11 -19.51 -2.65 13.18
CA GLU A 11 -19.86 -1.75 14.30
C GLU A 11 -19.83 -0.28 13.88
N ALA A 12 -18.78 0.17 13.19
CA ALA A 12 -18.67 1.55 12.72
C ALA A 12 -19.80 1.90 11.73
N HIS A 13 -20.13 0.94 10.86
CA HIS A 13 -21.24 1.08 9.93
C HIS A 13 -22.60 1.10 10.65
N ASP A 14 -22.85 0.16 11.57
CA ASP A 14 -24.09 0.07 12.34
C ASP A 14 -24.27 1.32 13.21
N GLU A 15 -23.21 1.86 13.80
CA GLU A 15 -23.25 3.13 14.54
C GLU A 15 -23.68 4.28 13.62
N PHE A 16 -23.11 4.35 12.41
CA PHE A 16 -23.48 5.37 11.44
C PHE A 16 -24.94 5.22 11.01
N LEU A 17 -25.38 4.01 10.62
CA LEU A 17 -26.76 3.74 10.25
C LEU A 17 -27.74 4.05 11.38
N ASN A 18 -27.42 3.65 12.60
CA ASN A 18 -28.25 3.90 13.77
C ASN A 18 -28.41 5.39 14.04
N ALA A 19 -27.39 6.19 13.72
CA ALA A 19 -27.48 7.64 13.78
C ALA A 19 -28.23 8.30 12.60
N LEU A 20 -28.56 7.54 11.56
CA LEU A 20 -29.43 7.98 10.46
C LEU A 20 -30.90 7.74 10.78
N ARG A 21 -31.77 8.60 10.21
CA ARG A 21 -33.22 8.39 10.24
C ARG A 21 -33.59 7.24 9.28
N PRO A 22 -34.68 6.49 9.56
CA PRO A 22 -35.12 5.40 8.69
C PRO A 22 -35.22 5.78 7.21
N LYS A 23 -35.83 6.94 6.91
CA LYS A 23 -35.96 7.50 5.55
C LYS A 23 -34.64 7.79 4.82
N ASP A 24 -33.55 8.00 5.56
CA ASP A 24 -32.21 8.24 5.00
C ASP A 24 -31.46 6.91 4.83
N ARG A 25 -31.81 5.87 5.61
CA ARG A 25 -31.28 4.50 5.48
C ARG A 25 -31.76 3.83 4.20
N ASP A 26 -33.02 4.04 3.81
CA ASP A 26 -33.56 3.49 2.56
C ASP A 26 -32.84 4.01 1.31
N ARG A 27 -32.13 5.14 1.44
CA ARG A 27 -31.36 5.80 0.38
C ARG A 27 -29.90 5.33 0.30
N LEU A 28 -29.42 4.52 1.26
CA LEU A 28 -28.05 3.95 1.23
C LEU A 28 -27.87 2.90 0.14
N ALA A 29 -28.93 2.17 -0.23
CA ALA A 29 -28.82 0.88 -0.91
C ALA A 29 -28.29 0.93 -2.37
N HIS A 30 -27.97 2.10 -2.91
CA HIS A 30 -27.75 2.31 -4.36
C HIS A 30 -26.50 3.13 -4.67
N CYS A 31 -25.37 2.92 -3.95
CA CYS A 31 -24.13 3.64 -4.26
C CYS A 31 -22.89 2.74 -4.15
N ASN A 32 -22.76 1.84 -5.13
CA ASN A 32 -21.69 0.85 -5.20
C ASN A 32 -20.62 1.20 -6.24
N SER A 33 -20.79 2.28 -7.01
CA SER A 33 -19.86 2.70 -8.06
C SER A 33 -19.65 4.22 -8.11
N GLU A 34 -18.52 4.62 -8.71
CA GLU A 34 -18.23 6.02 -9.03
C GLU A 34 -19.36 6.63 -9.88
N ASP A 35 -19.81 5.91 -10.91
CA ASP A 35 -20.85 6.37 -11.83
C ASP A 35 -22.19 6.63 -11.13
N GLU A 36 -22.57 5.78 -10.17
CA GLU A 36 -23.77 5.98 -9.35
C GLU A 36 -23.66 7.22 -8.47
N LEU A 37 -22.51 7.45 -7.84
CA LEU A 37 -22.30 8.63 -7.01
C LEU A 37 -22.24 9.91 -7.85
N VAL A 38 -21.59 9.87 -9.02
CA VAL A 38 -21.54 10.99 -9.98
C VAL A 38 -22.94 11.31 -10.51
N SER A 39 -23.71 10.28 -10.86
CA SER A 39 -25.10 10.45 -11.35
C SER A 39 -25.98 11.07 -10.27
N PHE A 40 -25.88 10.56 -9.04
CA PHE A 40 -26.57 11.14 -7.89
C PHE A 40 -26.20 12.61 -7.67
N MET A 41 -24.92 12.97 -7.76
CA MET A 41 -24.49 14.36 -7.57
C MET A 41 -25.11 15.30 -8.60
N LYS A 42 -25.33 14.84 -9.85
CA LYS A 42 -25.99 15.63 -10.90
C LYS A 42 -27.46 15.91 -10.57
N GLU A 43 -28.11 15.06 -9.77
CA GLU A 43 -29.51 15.20 -9.37
C GLU A 43 -29.71 16.14 -8.17
N LEU A 44 -28.65 16.50 -7.44
CA LEU A 44 -28.76 17.41 -6.29
C LEU A 44 -29.14 18.83 -6.73
N ASP A 45 -30.16 19.42 -6.11
CA ASP A 45 -30.67 20.76 -6.48
C ASP A 45 -29.59 21.86 -6.55
N CYS A 46 -28.60 21.83 -5.64
CA CYS A 46 -27.49 22.79 -5.64
C CYS A 46 -26.52 22.64 -6.83
N VAL A 47 -26.59 21.51 -7.53
CA VAL A 47 -25.83 21.13 -8.73
C VAL A 47 -26.72 21.23 -9.99
N ALA A 48 -28.01 20.89 -9.87
CA ALA A 48 -29.00 20.81 -10.95
C ALA A 48 -29.65 22.16 -11.32
N ALA A 49 -29.49 23.21 -10.49
CA ALA A 49 -29.99 24.55 -10.78
C ALA A 49 -29.55 25.00 -12.19
N LYS A 50 -30.51 25.47 -13.00
CA LYS A 50 -30.34 25.75 -14.44
C LYS A 50 -29.10 26.63 -14.71
N GLY A 51 -28.11 26.01 -15.35
CA GLY A 51 -26.80 26.58 -15.69
C GLY A 51 -25.68 25.75 -15.07
N ARG A 52 -24.73 25.27 -15.90
CA ARG A 52 -23.50 24.59 -15.42
C ARG A 52 -22.68 25.56 -14.57
N SER A 53 -23.06 25.70 -13.30
CA SER A 53 -22.44 26.65 -12.39
C SER A 53 -21.05 26.15 -11.99
N ARG A 54 -20.15 27.06 -11.61
CA ARG A 54 -18.83 26.70 -11.06
C ARG A 54 -18.93 25.70 -9.89
N ARG A 55 -20.03 25.77 -9.12
CA ARG A 55 -20.29 24.88 -7.99
C ARG A 55 -20.62 23.46 -8.41
N SER A 56 -21.41 23.26 -9.47
CA SER A 56 -21.73 21.93 -9.97
C SER A 56 -20.48 21.22 -10.49
N ASN A 57 -19.66 21.92 -11.28
CA ASN A 57 -18.38 21.38 -11.76
C ASN A 57 -17.43 21.04 -10.60
N LYS A 58 -17.34 21.89 -9.58
CA LYS A 58 -16.52 21.64 -8.38
C LYS A 58 -16.98 20.39 -7.62
N ALA A 59 -18.29 20.23 -7.45
CA ALA A 59 -18.89 19.10 -6.74
C ALA A 59 -18.67 17.77 -7.48
N LEU A 60 -18.82 17.75 -8.82
CA LEU A 60 -18.55 16.58 -9.64
C LEU A 60 -17.05 16.22 -9.64
N ALA A 61 -16.17 17.21 -9.82
CA ALA A 61 -14.73 17.00 -9.76
C ALA A 61 -14.25 16.56 -8.36
N PHE A 62 -14.97 16.95 -7.30
CA PHE A 62 -14.71 16.47 -5.95
C PHE A 62 -15.04 14.97 -5.83
N VAL A 63 -16.17 14.50 -6.34
CA VAL A 63 -16.57 13.08 -6.26
C VAL A 63 -15.62 12.17 -7.02
N GLN A 64 -15.17 12.56 -8.20
CA GLN A 64 -14.17 11.81 -8.96
C GLN A 64 -12.85 11.69 -8.15
N ARG A 65 -12.40 12.79 -7.55
CA ARG A 65 -11.22 12.79 -6.68
C ARG A 65 -11.44 11.92 -5.43
N LEU A 66 -12.64 11.93 -4.85
CA LEU A 66 -13.00 11.10 -3.70
C LEU A 66 -12.85 9.62 -3.99
N TYR A 67 -13.39 9.17 -5.11
CA TYR A 67 -13.26 7.78 -5.49
C TYR A 67 -11.78 7.41 -5.70
N ALA A 68 -11.08 8.15 -6.55
CA ALA A 68 -9.69 7.88 -6.89
C ALA A 68 -8.72 7.92 -5.69
N ARG A 69 -8.96 8.80 -4.71
CA ARG A 69 -8.07 8.95 -3.54
C ARG A 69 -8.33 7.90 -2.46
N LEU A 70 -9.57 7.44 -2.31
CA LEU A 70 -9.92 6.42 -1.32
C LEU A 70 -9.73 5.00 -1.83
N GLN A 71 -9.73 4.80 -3.16
CA GLN A 71 -9.62 3.47 -3.77
C GLN A 71 -8.42 2.66 -3.23
N PRO A 72 -7.19 3.20 -3.14
CA PRO A 72 -6.04 2.40 -2.67
C PRO A 72 -6.18 1.91 -1.22
N TYR A 73 -6.89 2.68 -0.39
CA TYR A 73 -7.18 2.29 0.99
C TYR A 73 -8.21 1.18 1.07
N PHE A 74 -9.28 1.26 0.28
CA PHE A 74 -10.28 0.20 0.23
C PHE A 74 -9.72 -1.08 -0.38
N ASP A 75 -8.83 -0.96 -1.37
CA ASP A 75 -8.13 -2.13 -1.91
C ASP A 75 -7.25 -2.80 -0.84
N ALA A 76 -6.51 -2.01 -0.04
CA ALA A 76 -5.75 -2.54 1.10
C ALA A 76 -6.65 -3.16 2.19
N LEU A 77 -7.82 -2.57 2.44
CA LEU A 77 -8.81 -3.14 3.37
C LEU A 77 -9.43 -4.44 2.85
N ASN A 78 -9.72 -4.56 1.56
CA ASN A 78 -10.35 -5.76 1.00
C ASN A 78 -9.52 -7.03 1.27
N VAL A 79 -8.20 -6.90 1.29
CA VAL A 79 -7.28 -7.98 1.66
C VAL A 79 -7.47 -8.44 3.11
N ILE A 80 -7.86 -7.52 4.00
CA ILE A 80 -8.08 -7.78 5.43
C ILE A 80 -9.49 -8.28 5.71
N VAL A 81 -10.51 -7.63 5.15
CA VAL A 81 -11.92 -7.82 5.53
C VAL A 81 -12.59 -8.93 4.71
N GLY A 82 -12.00 -9.33 3.58
CA GLY A 82 -12.53 -10.39 2.73
C GLY A 82 -13.74 -9.91 1.94
N THR A 83 -14.94 -10.38 2.31
CA THR A 83 -16.19 -10.16 1.53
C THR A 83 -17.04 -8.97 2.00
N GLU A 84 -16.62 -8.24 3.03
CA GLU A 84 -17.39 -7.09 3.51
C GLU A 84 -17.26 -5.91 2.54
N PRO A 85 -18.37 -5.27 2.12
CA PRO A 85 -18.33 -4.23 1.10
C PRO A 85 -17.93 -2.85 1.69
N CYS A 86 -16.83 -2.77 2.43
CA CYS A 86 -16.39 -1.57 3.17
C CYS A 86 -16.34 -0.31 2.29
N ALA A 87 -15.91 -0.45 1.03
CA ALA A 87 -15.88 0.64 0.05
C ALA A 87 -17.29 1.17 -0.25
N ALA A 88 -18.21 0.28 -0.66
CA ALA A 88 -19.58 0.65 -1.00
C ALA A 88 -20.31 1.29 0.19
N LEU A 89 -20.13 0.74 1.40
CA LEU A 89 -20.70 1.33 2.62
C LEU A 89 -20.18 2.75 2.87
N SER A 90 -18.88 2.97 2.66
CA SER A 90 -18.26 4.28 2.81
C SER A 90 -18.79 5.27 1.78
N TYR A 91 -18.87 4.89 0.50
CA TYR A 91 -19.42 5.73 -0.56
C TYR A 91 -20.89 6.08 -0.31
N GLY A 92 -21.69 5.14 0.19
CA GLY A 92 -23.06 5.40 0.65
C GLY A 92 -23.11 6.43 1.79
N ALA A 93 -22.19 6.34 2.75
CA ALA A 93 -22.09 7.32 3.84
C ALA A 93 -21.70 8.73 3.33
N PHE A 94 -20.73 8.83 2.41
CA PHE A 94 -20.38 10.08 1.73
C PHE A 94 -21.57 10.68 0.98
N ARG A 95 -22.32 9.86 0.24
CA ARG A 95 -23.54 10.27 -0.49
C ARG A 95 -24.51 11.01 0.43
N ILE A 96 -24.77 10.46 1.62
CA ILE A 96 -25.71 11.03 2.59
C ILE A 96 -25.21 12.35 3.14
N VAL A 97 -23.93 12.43 3.51
CA VAL A 97 -23.33 13.68 3.99
C VAL A 97 -23.44 14.77 2.92
N LEU A 98 -23.14 14.44 1.67
CA LEU A 98 -23.25 15.38 0.54
C LEU A 98 -24.70 15.79 0.26
N GLN A 99 -25.65 14.86 0.35
CA GLN A 99 -27.08 15.15 0.19
C GLN A 99 -27.59 16.13 1.25
N LEU A 100 -27.23 15.89 2.51
CA LEU A 100 -27.60 16.75 3.62
C LEU A 100 -26.98 18.14 3.48
N ALA A 101 -25.73 18.20 2.98
CA ALA A 101 -25.04 19.45 2.74
C ALA A 101 -25.59 20.23 1.54
N ALA A 102 -26.13 19.56 0.51
CA ALA A 102 -26.65 20.19 -0.69
C ALA A 102 -27.79 21.19 -0.42
N GLY A 103 -28.59 20.96 0.62
CA GLY A 103 -29.62 21.90 1.07
C GLY A 103 -29.09 23.20 1.71
N MET A 104 -27.77 23.32 1.91
CA MET A 104 -27.12 24.43 2.63
C MET A 104 -25.86 24.94 1.89
N PRO A 105 -26.00 25.83 0.88
CA PRO A 105 -24.91 26.16 -0.04
C PRO A 105 -23.61 26.68 0.59
N VAL A 106 -23.68 27.53 1.62
CA VAL A 106 -22.48 28.06 2.33
C VAL A 106 -21.74 26.95 3.07
N PHE A 107 -22.48 25.98 3.58
CA PHE A 107 -21.95 24.88 4.38
C PHE A 107 -21.45 23.73 3.52
N PHE A 108 -22.06 23.54 2.35
CA PHE A 108 -21.60 22.59 1.34
C PHE A 108 -20.13 22.79 0.98
N ASP A 109 -19.71 24.04 0.77
CA ASP A 109 -18.31 24.36 0.48
C ASP A 109 -17.38 24.02 1.66
N LYS A 110 -17.83 24.21 2.91
CA LYS A 110 -17.07 23.83 4.11
C LYS A 110 -16.96 22.30 4.28
N VAL A 111 -18.04 21.57 4.02
CA VAL A 111 -18.05 20.11 4.03
C VAL A 111 -17.08 19.57 2.98
N ILE A 112 -17.14 20.08 1.74
CA ILE A 112 -16.17 19.72 0.70
C ILE A 112 -14.74 19.97 1.18
N ALA A 113 -14.43 21.13 1.77
CA ALA A 113 -13.08 21.44 2.23
C ALA A 113 -12.58 20.46 3.32
N ILE A 114 -13.44 20.04 4.26
CA ILE A 114 -13.10 19.02 5.25
C ILE A 114 -12.83 17.67 4.58
N LEU A 115 -13.70 17.27 3.64
CA LEU A 115 -13.54 16.01 2.94
C LEU A 115 -12.31 16.02 2.00
N GLU A 116 -11.93 17.16 1.43
CA GLU A 116 -10.67 17.33 0.68
C GLU A 116 -9.45 17.10 1.57
N ARG A 117 -9.41 17.72 2.75
CA ARG A 117 -8.35 17.48 3.74
C ARG A 117 -8.27 16.03 4.18
N LEU A 118 -9.43 15.37 4.31
CA LEU A 118 -9.51 13.95 4.58
C LEU A 118 -8.89 13.13 3.45
N MET A 119 -9.29 13.37 2.19
CA MET A 119 -8.81 12.63 1.02
C MET A 119 -7.30 12.75 0.78
N ASP A 120 -6.71 13.92 1.06
CA ASP A 120 -5.26 14.14 0.89
C ASP A 120 -4.41 13.18 1.74
N SER A 121 -5.02 12.54 2.75
CA SER A 121 -4.35 11.60 3.64
C SER A 121 -4.29 10.14 3.13
N PHE A 122 -5.04 9.77 2.09
CA PHE A 122 -5.22 8.38 1.65
C PHE A 122 -4.27 7.82 0.56
N PRO A 123 -3.62 8.60 -0.32
CA PRO A 123 -2.83 8.04 -1.42
C PRO A 123 -1.72 7.05 -1.00
N GLN A 124 -1.19 7.20 0.22
CA GLN A 124 -0.11 6.34 0.72
C GLN A 124 -0.48 4.87 0.92
N TYR A 125 -1.78 4.54 0.99
CA TYR A 125 -2.23 3.16 1.18
C TYR A 125 -1.95 2.28 -0.05
N ASP A 126 -1.68 2.88 -1.21
CA ASP A 126 -1.29 2.19 -2.45
C ASP A 126 0.01 1.38 -2.29
N ALA A 127 0.86 1.74 -1.33
CA ALA A 127 2.10 1.01 -1.05
C ALA A 127 1.87 -0.33 -0.32
N ILE A 128 0.70 -0.58 0.26
CA ILE A 128 0.45 -1.76 1.11
C ILE A 128 0.35 -3.03 0.26
N ASN A 129 -0.52 -3.03 -0.75
CA ASN A 129 -0.75 -4.19 -1.63
C ASN A 129 0.52 -4.73 -2.31
N PRO A 130 1.43 -3.90 -2.89
CA PRO A 130 2.65 -4.43 -3.49
C PRO A 130 3.70 -4.90 -2.46
N LEU A 131 3.65 -4.40 -1.21
CA LEU A 131 4.60 -4.80 -0.16
C LEU A 131 4.20 -6.12 0.50
N PHE A 132 2.90 -6.41 0.58
CA PHE A 132 2.39 -7.63 1.17
C PHE A 132 1.59 -8.38 0.10
N ASN A 133 2.15 -9.50 -0.39
CA ASN A 133 1.48 -10.44 -1.31
C ASN A 133 0.32 -11.17 -0.59
N GLY A 134 -0.64 -10.44 -0.04
CA GLY A 134 -1.69 -10.94 0.84
C GLY A 134 -1.75 -10.17 2.16
N GLU A 135 -1.93 -10.90 3.25
CA GLU A 135 -2.34 -10.35 4.55
C GLU A 135 -1.25 -9.47 5.19
N PRO A 136 -1.54 -8.18 5.47
CA PRO A 136 -0.59 -7.29 6.14
C PRO A 136 -0.34 -7.72 7.60
N PRO A 137 0.79 -7.30 8.21
CA PRO A 137 1.09 -7.59 9.61
C PRO A 137 -0.03 -7.15 10.57
N PRO A 138 -0.23 -7.84 11.72
CA PRO A 138 -1.30 -7.52 12.67
C PRO A 138 -1.30 -6.07 13.18
N CYS A 139 -0.12 -5.47 13.36
CA CYS A 139 0.04 -4.06 13.72
C CYS A 139 -0.57 -3.15 12.64
N LEU A 140 -0.23 -3.40 11.37
CA LEU A 140 -0.70 -2.62 10.23
C LEU A 140 -2.21 -2.77 10.04
N ARG A 141 -2.74 -4.00 10.18
CA ARG A 141 -4.18 -4.28 10.17
C ARG A 141 -4.92 -3.42 11.22
N ARG A 142 -4.44 -3.41 12.46
CA ARG A 142 -5.08 -2.64 13.54
C ARG A 142 -5.19 -1.15 13.20
N HIS A 143 -4.14 -0.56 12.65
CA HIS A 143 -4.18 0.85 12.27
C HIS A 143 -5.07 1.12 11.06
N LEU A 144 -5.18 0.19 10.11
CA LEU A 144 -6.14 0.29 9.01
C LEU A 144 -7.60 0.26 9.50
N GLU A 145 -7.91 -0.60 10.46
CA GLU A 145 -9.23 -0.65 11.13
C GLU A 145 -9.55 0.66 11.86
N LEU A 146 -8.57 1.23 12.56
CA LEU A 146 -8.76 2.50 13.29
C LEU A 146 -8.98 3.67 12.33
N VAL A 147 -8.27 3.72 11.19
CA VAL A 147 -8.53 4.71 10.13
C VAL A 147 -9.96 4.60 9.60
N TYR A 148 -10.50 3.38 9.48
CA TYR A 148 -11.87 3.17 9.01
C TYR A 148 -12.88 3.74 10.02
N LYS A 149 -12.61 3.49 11.30
CA LYS A 149 -13.40 4.03 12.40
C LYS A 149 -13.37 5.55 12.43
N ASP A 150 -12.19 6.16 12.31
CA ASP A 150 -12.04 7.61 12.26
C ASP A 150 -12.76 8.22 11.06
N LEU A 151 -12.69 7.58 9.88
CA LEU A 151 -13.43 7.96 8.68
C LEU A 151 -14.94 8.02 8.96
N PHE A 152 -15.51 6.95 9.51
CA PHE A 152 -16.93 6.91 9.85
C PHE A 152 -17.32 7.90 10.95
N GLN A 153 -16.43 8.13 11.92
CA GLN A 153 -16.65 9.13 12.97
C GLN A 153 -16.70 10.56 12.41
N ILE A 154 -15.87 10.88 11.41
CA ILE A 154 -15.92 12.17 10.69
C ILE A 154 -17.26 12.29 9.95
N LEU A 155 -17.65 11.28 9.18
CA LEU A 155 -18.91 11.26 8.42
C LEU A 155 -20.13 11.37 9.33
N LEU A 156 -20.11 10.68 10.47
CA LEU A 156 -21.14 10.74 11.50
C LEU A 156 -21.24 12.13 12.12
N THR A 157 -20.09 12.73 12.46
CA THR A 157 -20.04 14.08 13.03
C THR A 157 -20.62 15.08 12.04
N LEU A 158 -20.18 15.04 10.77
CA LEU A 158 -20.72 15.87 9.70
C LEU A 158 -22.24 15.68 9.54
N GLY A 159 -22.72 14.45 9.48
CA GLY A 159 -24.15 14.13 9.41
C GLY A 159 -24.96 14.71 10.57
N ARG A 160 -24.43 14.68 11.80
CA ARG A 160 -25.07 15.27 12.99
C ARG A 160 -25.14 16.80 12.90
N VAL A 161 -24.07 17.47 12.45
CA VAL A 161 -24.09 18.94 12.31
C VAL A 161 -25.15 19.37 11.29
N LEU A 162 -25.20 18.66 10.16
CA LEU A 162 -26.10 18.97 9.06
C LEU A 162 -27.58 18.78 9.43
N ARG A 163 -27.89 17.87 10.38
CA ARG A 163 -29.26 17.60 10.86
C ARG A 163 -29.66 18.40 12.13
N GLY A 164 -28.73 19.09 12.78
CA GLY A 164 -29.00 19.77 14.06
C GLY A 164 -29.37 18.82 15.22
N SER A 165 -29.41 19.35 16.45
CA SER A 165 -29.65 18.60 17.69
C SER A 165 -30.98 17.83 17.73
N ASN A 166 -32.00 18.30 17.00
CA ASN A 166 -33.36 17.72 17.02
C ASN A 166 -33.62 16.81 15.80
N GLY A 167 -32.57 16.50 15.03
CA GLY A 167 -32.58 15.62 13.87
C GLY A 167 -33.26 16.18 12.62
N GLN A 168 -33.98 17.31 12.67
CA GLN A 168 -34.64 17.89 11.50
C GLN A 168 -33.63 18.63 10.60
N ALA A 169 -33.71 18.39 9.29
CA ALA A 169 -32.94 19.16 8.31
C ALA A 169 -33.15 20.65 8.56
N ARG A 170 -32.06 21.40 8.84
CA ARG A 170 -32.17 22.80 9.25
C ARG A 170 -32.67 23.62 8.06
N SER A 171 -33.93 24.04 8.09
CA SER A 171 -34.43 25.06 7.17
C SER A 171 -33.79 26.39 7.53
N ALA A 172 -32.84 26.84 6.70
CA ALA A 172 -32.46 28.24 6.51
C ALA A 172 -32.20 29.09 7.78
N GLY A 173 -31.53 28.52 8.80
CA GLY A 173 -30.97 29.29 9.91
C GLY A 173 -29.48 29.51 9.73
N VAL A 174 -29.05 30.30 8.73
CA VAL A 174 -27.62 30.56 8.43
C VAL A 174 -26.84 31.04 9.68
N GLN A 175 -27.50 31.77 10.57
CA GLN A 175 -26.91 32.31 11.81
C GLN A 175 -26.71 31.27 12.93
N ILE A 176 -27.54 30.22 13.04
CA ILE A 176 -27.38 29.19 14.08
C ILE A 176 -26.28 28.19 13.71
N ILE A 177 -26.03 28.02 12.41
CA ILE A 177 -25.05 27.06 11.90
C ILE A 177 -23.63 27.60 12.06
N SER A 178 -23.38 28.91 11.87
CA SER A 178 -22.04 29.48 12.08
C SER A 178 -21.57 29.37 13.52
N THR A 179 -22.46 29.64 14.50
CA THR A 179 -22.12 29.55 15.93
C THR A 179 -21.85 28.12 16.40
N LEU A 180 -22.47 27.14 15.75
CA LEU A 180 -22.26 25.73 16.09
C LEU A 180 -21.12 25.10 15.31
N TRP A 181 -20.67 25.72 14.21
CA TRP A 181 -19.63 25.14 13.35
C TRP A 181 -18.29 25.02 14.06
N ASP A 182 -17.84 26.05 14.78
CA ASP A 182 -16.49 26.06 15.37
C ASP A 182 -16.27 24.90 16.37
N PRO A 183 -17.20 24.59 17.30
CA PRO A 183 -17.10 23.39 18.13
C PRO A 183 -17.04 22.08 17.34
N PHE A 184 -17.73 21.98 16.21
CA PHE A 184 -17.71 20.78 15.39
C PHE A 184 -16.47 20.68 14.52
N GLU A 185 -15.98 21.79 13.97
CA GLU A 185 -14.72 21.85 13.24
C GLU A 185 -13.56 21.46 14.15
N SER A 186 -13.58 21.90 15.41
CA SER A 186 -12.62 21.44 16.43
C SER A 186 -12.70 19.92 16.65
N LYS A 187 -13.90 19.34 16.81
CA LYS A 187 -14.07 17.88 16.96
C LYS A 187 -13.58 17.11 15.73
N ILE A 188 -13.95 17.56 14.53
CA ILE A 188 -13.49 16.94 13.28
C ILE A 188 -11.97 17.09 13.16
N GLY A 189 -11.42 18.24 13.52
CA GLY A 189 -9.97 18.46 13.58
C GLY A 189 -9.26 17.48 14.51
N GLY A 190 -9.83 17.20 15.67
CA GLY A 190 -9.33 16.18 16.60
C GLY A 190 -9.35 14.78 16.00
N VAL A 191 -10.44 14.37 15.35
CA VAL A 191 -10.53 13.05 14.69
C VAL A 191 -9.58 12.94 13.50
N ILE A 192 -9.43 14.01 12.70
CA ILE A 192 -8.44 14.07 11.61
C ILE A 192 -7.02 13.94 12.18
N SER A 193 -6.73 14.57 13.33
CA SER A 193 -5.43 14.43 13.99
C SER A 193 -5.15 12.99 14.40
N HIS A 194 -6.12 12.32 15.04
CA HIS A 194 -6.02 10.93 15.45
C HIS A 194 -5.83 9.98 14.24
N MET A 195 -6.61 10.19 13.18
CA MET A 195 -6.45 9.45 11.92
C MET A 195 -5.06 9.67 11.30
N ASN A 196 -4.51 10.89 11.39
CA ASN A 196 -3.16 11.19 10.93
C ASN A 196 -2.07 10.49 11.77
N GLU A 197 -2.30 10.26 13.06
CA GLU A 197 -1.39 9.48 13.92
C GLU A 197 -1.35 8.02 13.47
N HIS A 198 -2.52 7.40 13.22
CA HIS A 198 -2.58 6.05 12.66
C HIS A 198 -1.93 5.98 11.29
N ARG A 199 -2.19 6.97 10.44
CA ARG A 199 -1.55 7.09 9.13
C ARG A 199 -0.02 7.18 9.24
N GLN A 200 0.48 7.97 10.19
CA GLN A 200 1.91 8.15 10.41
C GLN A 200 2.54 6.84 10.89
N PHE A 201 1.90 6.14 11.82
CA PHE A 201 2.33 4.81 12.26
C PHE A 201 2.45 3.84 11.07
N ILE A 202 1.42 3.79 10.22
CA ILE A 202 1.43 2.96 9.01
C ILE A 202 2.62 3.31 8.12
N LYS A 203 2.86 4.60 7.89
CA LYS A 203 3.98 5.05 7.05
C LYS A 203 5.33 4.64 7.63
N ASP A 204 5.51 4.80 8.94
CA ASP A 204 6.76 4.45 9.62
C ASP A 204 7.02 2.94 9.58
N GLU A 205 5.99 2.13 9.80
CA GLU A 205 6.07 0.67 9.68
C GLU A 205 6.45 0.23 8.27
N LEU A 206 5.80 0.80 7.24
CA LEU A 206 6.13 0.51 5.84
C LEU A 206 7.59 0.90 5.50
N GLN A 207 8.08 2.00 6.09
CA GLN A 207 9.46 2.44 5.89
C GLN A 207 10.45 1.49 6.56
N ILE A 208 10.17 1.03 7.79
CA ILE A 208 11.00 0.04 8.50
C ILE A 208 11.10 -1.25 7.67
N ILE A 209 9.96 -1.78 7.21
CA ILE A 209 9.90 -3.02 6.42
C ILE A 209 10.69 -2.88 5.11
N ARG A 210 10.58 -1.74 4.43
CA ARG A 210 11.34 -1.48 3.20
C ARG A 210 12.85 -1.42 3.46
N LEU A 211 13.27 -0.83 4.58
CA LEU A 211 14.69 -0.78 4.97
C LEU A 211 15.22 -2.18 5.29
N GLU A 212 14.44 -3.00 6.00
CA GLU A 212 14.80 -4.39 6.28
C GLU A 212 14.97 -5.21 5.01
N GLN A 213 14.05 -5.07 4.05
CA GLN A 213 14.14 -5.74 2.74
C GLN A 213 15.40 -5.30 1.97
N SER A 214 15.72 -4.00 1.98
CA SER A 214 16.95 -3.48 1.36
C SER A 214 18.20 -4.10 1.98
N GLN A 215 18.27 -4.13 3.31
CA GLN A 215 19.42 -4.72 4.01
C GLN A 215 19.55 -6.22 3.74
N GLN A 216 18.43 -6.95 3.65
CA GLN A 216 18.46 -8.37 3.32
C GLN A 216 18.93 -8.61 1.88
N ALA A 217 18.49 -7.79 0.93
CA ALA A 217 18.93 -7.86 -0.47
C ALA A 217 20.44 -7.57 -0.59
N GLU A 218 20.94 -6.54 0.09
CA GLU A 218 22.38 -6.21 0.12
C GLU A 218 23.20 -7.38 0.69
N LYS A 219 22.76 -7.97 1.81
CA LYS A 219 23.41 -9.15 2.40
C LYS A 219 23.34 -10.39 1.50
N ALA A 220 22.30 -10.52 0.67
CA ALA A 220 22.21 -11.62 -0.28
C ALA A 220 23.21 -11.43 -1.43
N VAL A 221 23.29 -10.21 -1.97
CA VAL A 221 24.26 -9.84 -3.02
C VAL A 221 25.70 -10.02 -2.52
N GLU A 222 26.00 -9.62 -1.29
CA GLU A 222 27.36 -9.76 -0.74
C GLU A 222 27.74 -11.23 -0.56
N ARG A 223 26.81 -12.06 -0.06
CA ARG A 223 27.03 -13.52 0.05
C ARG A 223 27.26 -14.17 -1.31
N GLU A 224 26.53 -13.75 -2.34
CA GLU A 224 26.72 -14.24 -3.70
C GLU A 224 28.09 -13.84 -4.26
N ARG A 225 28.54 -12.61 -4.00
CA ARG A 225 29.89 -12.14 -4.37
C ARG A 225 30.99 -12.94 -3.68
N GLU A 226 30.89 -13.15 -2.36
CA GLU A 226 31.84 -13.96 -1.60
C GLU A 226 31.92 -15.40 -2.12
N PHE A 227 30.76 -15.99 -2.46
CA PHE A 227 30.71 -17.34 -3.00
C PHE A 227 31.37 -17.41 -4.39
N ALA A 228 31.05 -16.46 -5.28
CA ALA A 228 31.65 -16.36 -6.61
C ALA A 228 33.16 -16.12 -6.55
N GLU A 229 33.65 -15.33 -5.58
CA GLU A 229 35.08 -15.11 -5.38
C GLU A 229 35.79 -16.38 -4.91
N LYS A 230 35.22 -17.11 -3.94
CA LYS A 230 35.77 -18.40 -3.49
C LYS A 230 35.83 -19.43 -4.60
N GLU A 231 34.80 -19.49 -5.45
CA GLU A 231 34.77 -20.39 -6.59
C GLU A 231 35.86 -20.04 -7.62
N ARG A 232 36.04 -18.74 -7.92
CA ARG A 232 37.13 -18.27 -8.80
C ARG A 232 38.51 -18.65 -8.25
N LEU A 233 38.74 -18.43 -6.96
CA LEU A 233 40.01 -18.80 -6.32
C LEU A 233 40.26 -20.32 -6.34
N ALA A 234 39.22 -21.13 -6.13
CA ALA A 234 39.32 -22.59 -6.20
C ALA A 234 39.59 -23.09 -7.64
N GLN A 235 38.97 -22.47 -8.64
CA GLN A 235 39.23 -22.77 -10.06
C GLN A 235 40.66 -22.39 -10.44
N ASP A 236 41.15 -21.22 -10.03
CA ASP A 236 42.52 -20.78 -10.29
C ASP A 236 43.56 -21.67 -9.60
N ALA A 237 43.30 -22.09 -8.36
CA ALA A 237 44.17 -23.04 -7.64
C ALA A 237 44.22 -24.39 -8.37
N SER A 238 43.06 -24.92 -8.78
CA SER A 238 42.97 -26.17 -9.53
C SER A 238 43.72 -26.09 -10.86
N ARG A 239 43.59 -24.97 -11.57
CA ARG A 239 44.32 -24.73 -12.83
C ARG A 239 45.83 -24.72 -12.62
N LYS A 240 46.33 -24.02 -11.60
CA LYS A 240 47.77 -24.00 -11.27
C LYS A 240 48.31 -25.38 -10.94
N GLN A 241 47.55 -26.18 -10.20
CA GLN A 241 47.93 -27.54 -9.85
C GLN A 241 48.02 -28.46 -11.07
N ILE A 242 47.08 -28.31 -12.03
CA ILE A 242 47.15 -29.02 -13.33
C ILE A 242 48.39 -28.59 -14.12
N GLU A 243 48.67 -27.28 -14.22
CA GLU A 243 49.85 -26.76 -14.93
C GLU A 243 51.18 -27.23 -14.31
N GLU A 244 51.23 -27.37 -12.98
CA GLU A 244 52.40 -27.89 -12.26
C GLU A 244 52.57 -29.40 -12.47
N LEU A 245 51.49 -30.17 -12.37
CA LEU A 245 51.51 -31.61 -12.69
C LEU A 245 52.00 -31.85 -14.11
N SER A 246 51.49 -31.11 -15.10
CA SER A 246 51.93 -31.21 -16.50
C SER A 246 53.43 -30.96 -16.65
N ARG A 247 53.96 -29.88 -16.06
CA ARG A 247 55.40 -29.58 -16.07
C ARG A 247 56.24 -30.68 -15.43
N ASN A 248 55.79 -31.24 -14.31
CA ASN A 248 56.50 -32.33 -13.65
C ASN A 248 56.51 -33.60 -14.51
N THR A 249 55.38 -33.96 -15.14
CA THR A 249 55.33 -35.09 -16.07
C THR A 249 56.25 -34.91 -17.28
N GLU A 250 56.31 -33.70 -17.86
CA GLU A 250 57.24 -33.39 -18.95
C GLU A 250 58.71 -33.54 -18.52
N GLY A 251 59.06 -33.08 -17.31
CA GLY A 251 60.39 -33.25 -16.74
C GLY A 251 60.77 -34.72 -16.49
N VAL A 252 59.84 -35.53 -15.99
CA VAL A 252 60.03 -36.98 -15.82
C VAL A 252 60.19 -37.68 -17.18
N ALA A 253 59.39 -37.30 -18.18
CA ALA A 253 59.53 -37.84 -19.53
C ALA A 253 60.91 -37.52 -20.14
N TRP A 254 61.40 -36.29 -19.97
CA TRP A 254 62.73 -35.87 -20.41
C TRP A 254 63.85 -36.68 -19.73
N THR A 255 63.80 -36.82 -18.41
CA THR A 255 64.82 -37.59 -17.66
C THR A 255 64.85 -39.06 -18.06
N LEU A 256 63.69 -39.70 -18.21
CA LEU A 256 63.58 -41.08 -18.71
C LEU A 256 64.12 -41.23 -20.13
N GLN A 257 63.94 -40.21 -20.98
CA GLN A 257 64.49 -40.21 -22.34
C GLN A 257 66.02 -40.07 -22.34
N GLU A 258 66.56 -39.23 -21.46
CA GLU A 258 67.99 -39.01 -21.29
C GLU A 258 68.70 -40.25 -20.71
N GLU A 259 68.11 -40.91 -19.71
CA GLU A 259 68.60 -42.20 -19.19
C GLU A 259 68.62 -43.28 -20.28
N ARG A 260 67.56 -43.36 -21.10
CA ARG A 260 67.53 -44.27 -22.25
C ARG A 260 68.66 -44.01 -23.24
N ARG A 261 68.93 -42.73 -23.56
CA ARG A 261 70.07 -42.35 -24.40
C ARG A 261 71.39 -42.79 -23.78
N ARG A 262 71.58 -42.58 -22.48
CA ARG A 262 72.81 -42.99 -21.78
C ARG A 262 73.01 -44.51 -21.78
N MET A 263 71.95 -45.29 -21.56
CA MET A 263 72.05 -46.75 -21.65
C MET A 263 72.40 -47.24 -23.06
N CYS A 264 71.83 -46.63 -24.11
CA CYS A 264 72.20 -46.96 -25.50
C CYS A 264 73.65 -46.61 -25.87
N VAL A 265 74.31 -45.69 -25.14
CA VAL A 265 75.73 -45.34 -25.37
C VAL A 265 76.68 -46.29 -24.64
N ILE A 266 76.24 -46.93 -23.55
CA ILE A 266 77.04 -47.93 -22.80
C ILE A 266 77.00 -49.32 -23.47
N GLU A 267 75.94 -49.61 -24.25
CA GLU A 267 75.83 -50.82 -25.08
C GLU A 267 76.42 -50.66 -26.50
N GLN A 268 77.54 -49.95 -26.66
CA GLN A 268 78.42 -50.21 -27.80
C GLN A 268 79.54 -51.16 -27.38
N PRO A 269 79.48 -52.46 -27.77
CA PRO A 269 80.66 -53.31 -27.67
C PRO A 269 81.74 -52.73 -28.57
N SER A 270 82.94 -52.56 -28.00
CA SER A 270 84.18 -52.51 -28.75
C SER A 270 84.25 -53.76 -29.63
N CYS A 271 83.81 -53.67 -30.89
CA CYS A 271 84.26 -54.56 -31.94
C CYS A 271 85.66 -54.12 -32.37
N GLN A 272 86.62 -54.36 -31.48
CA GLN A 272 88.01 -54.55 -31.89
C GLN A 272 88.14 -55.95 -32.50
N ASP A 273 88.71 -55.96 -33.70
CA ASP A 273 89.54 -57.01 -34.30
C ASP A 273 88.89 -58.39 -34.53
N HIS A 274 88.76 -58.75 -35.81
CA HIS A 274 89.36 -59.97 -36.38
C HIS A 274 89.35 -59.95 -37.92
N ASN A 275 90.52 -59.55 -38.45
CA ASN A 275 91.37 -60.21 -39.45
C ASN A 275 90.82 -60.84 -40.75
N THR A 276 91.67 -60.67 -41.77
CA THR A 276 91.85 -61.41 -43.06
C THR A 276 90.96 -61.09 -44.26
#